data_AF-A0A382BYG2-F1
#
_entry.id   AF-A0A382BYG2-F1
#
_cell.length_a   1.000
_cell.length_b   1.000
_cell.length_c   1.000
_cell.angle_alpha   90.00
_cell.angle_beta   90.00
_cell.angle_gamma   90.00
#
_symmetry.space_group_name_H-M   'P 1'
#
loop_
_entity.id
_entity.type
_entity.pdbx_description
1 polymer ?
#
loop_
_entity_poly.entity_id
_entity_poly.type
_entity_poly.pdbx_seq_one_letter_code
_entity_poly.pdbx_strand_id
1 'polypeptide(L)'
;VDVEDIYLVHPEKHINNIFSLIPNSGLKGVEKEPYADTFLCPNSKNAILRSCGAGTAAADKIIGDNKKRIFCAVRPPGHHAETVRANGFCFVNNVAVT
;
A
#
# COMPACT_ATOMS: atom_id res chain seq x y z
N VAL A 1 3.67 4.06 9.63
CA VAL A 1 2.22 4.10 9.43
C VAL A 1 1.64 3.03 10.29
N ASP A 2 0.73 3.45 11.15
CA ASP A 2 -0.08 2.51 11.90
C ASP A 2 -1.13 1.96 10.92
N VAL A 3 -1.51 0.69 11.06
CA VAL A 3 -2.41 0.07 10.06
C VAL A 3 -3.78 0.77 10.05
N GLU A 4 -4.10 1.42 11.16
CA GLU A 4 -5.25 2.27 11.41
C GLU A 4 -5.33 3.47 10.46
N ASP A 5 -4.20 4.06 10.07
CA ASP A 5 -4.18 5.18 9.10
C ASP A 5 -4.65 4.71 7.72
N ILE A 6 -4.34 3.47 7.35
CA ILE A 6 -4.79 2.86 6.10
C ILE A 6 -6.32 2.73 6.09
N TYR A 7 -6.95 2.57 7.27
CA TYR A 7 -8.40 2.41 7.41
C TYR A 7 -9.20 3.67 7.11
N LEU A 8 -8.54 4.84 7.07
CA LEU A 8 -9.16 6.09 6.62
C LEU A 8 -9.49 6.08 5.13
N VAL A 9 -8.79 5.25 4.34
CA VAL A 9 -8.94 5.16 2.87
C VAL A 9 -9.53 3.82 2.44
N HIS A 10 -9.14 2.73 3.11
CA HIS A 10 -9.52 1.37 2.76
C HIS A 10 -10.16 0.66 3.95
N PRO A 11 -11.38 0.10 3.86
CA PRO A 11 -12.00 -0.59 4.98
C PRO A 11 -11.10 -1.70 5.55
N GLU A 12 -11.05 -1.83 6.87
CA GLU A 12 -10.23 -2.85 7.55
C GLU A 12 -10.40 -4.25 6.95
N LYS A 13 -11.65 -4.65 6.69
CA LYS A 13 -11.99 -5.93 6.05
C LYS A 13 -11.30 -6.11 4.69
N HIS A 14 -11.20 -5.05 3.89
CA HIS A 14 -10.53 -5.11 2.58
C HIS A 14 -9.03 -5.37 2.74
N ILE A 15 -8.36 -4.63 3.64
CA ILE A 15 -6.93 -4.80 3.92
C ILE A 15 -6.63 -6.18 4.51
N ASN A 16 -7.46 -6.65 5.45
CA ASN A 16 -7.32 -7.98 6.04
C ASN A 16 -7.51 -9.08 4.97
N ASN A 17 -8.46 -8.91 4.04
CA ASN A 17 -8.62 -9.81 2.90
C ASN A 17 -7.37 -9.83 2.02
N ILE A 18 -6.79 -8.69 1.65
CA ILE A 18 -5.54 -8.63 0.86
C ILE A 18 -4.42 -9.38 1.58
N PHE A 19 -4.22 -9.12 2.88
CA PHE A 19 -3.15 -9.77 3.63
C PHE A 19 -3.37 -11.28 3.80
N SER A 20 -4.63 -11.75 3.84
CA SER A 20 -4.94 -13.17 3.89
C SER A 20 -4.58 -13.93 2.60
N LEU A 21 -4.42 -13.21 1.46
CA LEU A 21 -4.04 -13.79 0.18
C LEU A 21 -2.52 -13.96 0.01
N ILE A 22 -1.71 -13.49 0.97
CA ILE A 22 -0.25 -13.57 0.88
C ILE A 22 0.19 -15.04 0.91
N PRO A 23 0.89 -15.51 -0.14
CA PRO A 23 1.32 -16.90 -0.18
C PRO A 23 2.57 -17.11 0.66
N ASN A 24 2.77 -18.34 1.18
CA ASN A 24 4.02 -18.73 1.85
C ASN A 24 5.21 -18.81 0.89
N SER A 25 4.96 -19.02 -0.41
CA SER A 25 5.97 -19.09 -1.47
C SER A 25 5.39 -18.71 -2.82
N GLY A 26 6.22 -18.20 -3.74
CA GLY A 26 5.80 -17.86 -5.10
C GLY A 26 4.97 -16.57 -5.18
N LEU A 27 4.14 -16.48 -6.24
CA LEU A 27 3.31 -15.33 -6.54
C LEU A 27 1.82 -15.71 -6.48
N LYS A 28 0.98 -14.82 -5.96
CA LYS A 28 -0.47 -14.95 -5.94
C LYS A 28 -1.13 -13.70 -6.50
N GLY A 29 -1.87 -13.82 -7.60
CA GLY A 29 -2.69 -12.73 -8.12
C GLY A 29 -3.87 -12.43 -7.18
N VAL A 30 -4.20 -11.14 -7.03
CA VAL A 30 -5.39 -10.67 -6.29
C VAL A 30 -6.55 -10.26 -7.21
N GLU A 31 -6.27 -10.15 -8.50
CA GLU A 31 -7.25 -9.89 -9.56
C GLU A 31 -7.46 -11.13 -10.43
N LYS A 32 -8.46 -11.08 -11.31
CA LYS A 32 -8.77 -12.15 -12.26
C LYS A 32 -8.21 -11.80 -13.65
N GLU A 33 -7.74 -12.82 -14.34
CA GLU A 33 -7.39 -12.75 -15.76
C GLU A 33 -8.58 -12.24 -16.61
N PRO A 34 -8.33 -11.57 -17.75
CA PRO A 34 -7.02 -11.34 -18.40
C PRO A 34 -6.29 -10.06 -17.96
N TYR A 35 -6.82 -9.34 -16.97
CA TYR A 35 -6.29 -8.04 -16.53
C TYR A 35 -5.50 -8.14 -15.22
N ALA A 36 -5.12 -9.35 -14.81
CA ALA A 36 -4.43 -9.55 -13.53
C ALA A 36 -2.98 -9.06 -13.63
N ASP A 37 -2.71 -7.90 -13.05
CA ASP A 37 -1.36 -7.33 -12.98
C ASP A 37 -0.83 -7.23 -11.54
N THR A 38 -1.70 -7.41 -10.55
CA THR A 38 -1.37 -7.20 -9.14
C THR A 38 -1.11 -8.52 -8.42
N PHE A 39 0.16 -8.73 -8.00
CA PHE A 39 0.64 -9.99 -7.40
C PHE A 39 1.24 -9.80 -6.01
N LEU A 40 0.88 -10.69 -5.09
CA LEU A 40 1.45 -10.83 -3.77
C LEU A 40 2.55 -11.90 -3.75
N CYS A 41 3.56 -11.68 -2.91
CA CYS A 41 4.60 -12.64 -2.56
C CYS A 41 4.74 -12.68 -1.02
N PRO A 42 5.57 -13.58 -0.45
CA PRO A 42 5.68 -13.74 1.01
C PRO A 42 6.02 -12.44 1.77
N ASN A 43 6.74 -11.53 1.13
CA ASN A 43 7.19 -10.27 1.74
C ASN A 43 6.24 -9.08 1.48
N SER A 44 5.11 -9.29 0.79
CA SER A 44 4.23 -8.20 0.37
C SER A 44 3.65 -7.40 1.52
N LYS A 45 3.28 -8.03 2.66
CA LYS A 45 2.74 -7.29 3.82
C LYS A 45 3.68 -6.19 4.27
N ASN A 46 4.95 -6.55 4.51
CA ASN A 46 5.96 -5.61 4.96
C ASN A 46 6.26 -4.55 3.90
N ALA A 47 6.30 -4.93 2.61
CA ALA A 47 6.52 -3.98 1.52
C ALA A 47 5.38 -2.95 1.41
N ILE A 48 4.12 -3.39 1.47
CA ILE A 48 2.93 -2.52 1.43
C ILE A 48 2.95 -1.53 2.59
N LEU A 49 3.13 -2.01 3.82
CA LEU A 49 3.14 -1.16 5.03
C LEU A 49 4.29 -0.14 5.00
N ARG A 50 5.49 -0.55 4.57
CA ARG A 50 6.64 0.35 4.45
C ARG A 50 6.47 1.37 3.34
N SER A 51 5.87 0.98 2.22
CA SER A 51 5.62 1.86 1.08
C SER A 51 4.65 2.98 1.45
N CYS A 52 3.52 2.62 2.06
CA CYS A 52 2.54 3.58 2.55
C CYS A 52 3.14 4.49 3.64
N GLY A 53 3.82 3.90 4.64
CA GLY A 53 4.32 4.70 5.77
C GLY A 53 5.52 5.59 5.51
N ALA A 54 6.25 5.38 4.41
CA ALA A 54 7.28 6.32 3.99
C ALA A 54 6.68 7.68 3.58
N GLY A 55 5.50 7.69 2.97
CA GLY A 55 4.78 8.92 2.62
C GLY A 55 4.35 9.69 3.87
N THR A 56 3.62 9.03 4.77
CA THR A 56 3.17 9.61 6.05
C THR A 56 4.33 10.18 6.87
N ALA A 57 5.41 9.40 7.06
CA ALA A 57 6.57 9.87 7.81
C ALA A 57 7.28 11.07 7.14
N ALA A 58 7.24 11.16 5.82
CA ALA A 58 7.76 12.31 5.09
C ALA A 58 6.87 13.55 5.27
N ALA A 59 5.54 13.39 5.25
CA ALA A 59 4.60 14.46 5.51
C ALA A 59 4.78 15.04 6.93
N ASP A 60 4.83 14.17 7.94
CA ASP A 60 5.10 14.57 9.33
C ASP A 60 6.39 15.38 9.45
N LYS A 61 7.47 14.94 8.77
CA LYS A 61 8.76 15.63 8.80
C LYS A 61 8.76 16.97 8.07
N ILE A 62 7.98 17.11 7.00
CA ILE A 62 7.82 18.40 6.30
C ILE A 62 7.06 19.38 7.19
N ILE A 63 5.98 18.92 7.83
CA ILE A 63 5.14 19.74 8.70
C ILE A 63 5.90 20.16 9.96
N GLY A 64 6.66 19.25 10.59
CA GLY A 64 7.36 19.49 11.86
C GLY A 64 8.74 20.15 11.76
N ASP A 65 9.56 19.79 10.76
CA ASP A 65 11.00 20.15 10.74
C ASP A 65 11.35 21.25 9.72
N ASN A 66 10.34 21.94 9.17
CA ASN A 66 10.50 22.99 8.14
C ASN A 66 11.36 22.53 6.94
N LYS A 67 11.29 21.23 6.59
CA LYS A 67 11.95 20.68 5.40
C LYS A 67 11.21 21.14 4.15
N LYS A 68 11.95 21.55 3.11
CA LYS A 68 11.33 22.08 1.88
C LYS A 68 10.70 21.00 1.00
N ARG A 69 11.34 19.82 0.87
CA ARG A 69 10.91 18.71 0.02
C ARG A 69 11.51 17.40 0.51
N ILE A 70 10.77 16.31 0.38
CA ILE A 70 11.23 14.93 0.62
C ILE A 70 10.75 14.07 -0.55
N PHE A 71 11.56 13.09 -0.95
CA PHE A 71 11.21 12.10 -1.95
C PHE A 71 11.26 10.70 -1.34
N CYS A 72 10.18 9.93 -1.52
CA CYS A 72 10.07 8.57 -1.00
C CYS A 72 10.19 7.58 -2.16
N ALA A 73 11.34 6.91 -2.27
CA ALA A 73 11.57 5.84 -3.25
C ALA A 73 10.94 4.53 -2.76
N VAL A 74 9.68 4.28 -3.13
CA VAL A 74 8.88 3.20 -2.53
C VAL A 74 8.35 2.19 -3.54
N ARG A 75 8.11 0.97 -3.06
CA ARG A 75 7.38 -0.08 -3.76
C ARG A 75 6.65 -0.99 -2.74
N PRO A 76 5.44 -1.48 -3.03
CA PRO A 76 4.65 -1.29 -4.26
C PRO A 76 4.10 0.15 -4.41
N PRO A 77 3.68 0.57 -5.62
CA PRO A 77 2.99 1.85 -5.82
C PRO A 77 1.61 1.86 -5.11
N GLY A 78 0.92 3.00 -5.14
CA GLY A 78 -0.38 3.13 -4.48
C GLY A 78 -1.50 3.83 -5.25
N HIS A 79 -1.20 4.75 -6.16
CA HIS A 79 -2.19 5.65 -6.77
C HIS A 79 -3.35 5.00 -7.54
N HIS A 80 -3.26 3.71 -7.93
CA HIS A 80 -4.33 2.97 -8.59
C HIS A 80 -5.21 2.16 -7.63
N ALA A 81 -4.85 2.05 -6.35
CA ALA A 81 -5.67 1.36 -5.37
C ALA A 81 -6.95 2.17 -5.10
N GLU A 82 -8.10 1.57 -5.38
CA GLU A 82 -9.41 2.11 -5.02
C GLU A 82 -9.79 1.68 -3.61
N THR A 83 -10.83 2.27 -3.02
CA THR A 83 -11.28 2.00 -1.65
C THR A 83 -11.39 0.51 -1.32
N VAL A 84 -11.91 -0.32 -2.24
CA VAL A 84 -12.10 -1.77 -2.06
C VAL A 84 -11.54 -2.62 -3.20
N ARG A 85 -10.58 -2.10 -3.97
CA ARG A 85 -9.98 -2.81 -5.10
C ARG A 85 -8.49 -2.51 -5.24
N ALA A 86 -7.68 -3.56 -5.23
CA ALA A 86 -6.29 -3.52 -5.67
C ALA A 86 -6.23 -3.59 -7.21
N ASN A 87 -5.34 -2.82 -7.83
CA ASN A 87 -5.25 -2.65 -9.29
C ASN A 87 -3.90 -2.01 -9.66
N GLY A 88 -3.34 -2.30 -10.83
CA GLY A 88 -2.16 -1.59 -11.34
C GLY A 88 -0.96 -1.69 -10.39
N PHE A 89 -0.70 -2.89 -9.86
CA PHE A 89 0.32 -3.17 -8.84
C PHE A 89 0.08 -2.51 -7.47
N CYS A 90 -1.02 -1.79 -7.28
CA CYS A 90 -1.32 -1.01 -6.08
C CYS A 90 -2.27 -1.77 -5.14
N PHE A 91 -1.89 -1.90 -3.87
CA PHE A 91 -2.71 -2.56 -2.83
C PHE A 91 -3.33 -1.58 -1.84
N VAL A 92 -2.64 -0.47 -1.59
CA VAL A 92 -3.04 0.62 -0.70
C VAL A 92 -2.70 1.92 -1.40
N ASN A 93 -3.58 2.91 -1.32
CA ASN A 93 -3.35 4.21 -1.92
C ASN A 93 -2.45 5.07 -1.04
N ASN A 94 -1.14 4.88 -1.19
CA ASN A 94 -0.11 5.60 -0.42
C ASN A 94 -0.33 7.12 -0.41
N VAL A 95 -0.76 7.70 -1.54
CA VAL A 95 -0.94 9.14 -1.68
C VAL A 95 -2.19 9.62 -0.95
N ALA A 96 -3.27 8.82 -0.93
CA ALA A 96 -4.48 9.17 -0.20
C ALA A 96 -4.34 8.99 1.32
N VAL A 97 -3.46 8.09 1.77
CA VAL A 97 -3.16 7.87 3.20
C VAL A 97 -2.15 8.89 3.75
N THR A 98 -1.26 9.43 2.91
CA THR A 98 -0.25 10.45 3.30
C THR A 98 -0.89 11.81 3.48
#